data_AF-A0A9W7B211-F1
#
_entry.id   AF-A0A9W7B211-F1
#
_cell.length_a   1.000
_cell.length_b   1.000
_cell.length_c   1.000
_cell.angle_alpha   90.00
_cell.angle_beta   90.00
_cell.angle_gamma   90.00
#
_symmetry.space_group_name_H-M   'P 1'
#
loop_
_entity.id
_entity.type
_entity.pdbx_description
1 polymer ?
#
loop_
_entity_poly.entity_id
_entity_poly.type
_entity_poly.pdbx_seq_one_letter_code
_entity_poly.pdbx_strand_id
1 'polypeptide(L)'
;MLNSIGLRAFYKSSSLDYVDLLHTKKQELGKEAFHNCSELKSMTIPDSLQTLGLQVFRKCFKLFPSNIDVSGTAAVVAHPRLKQ
;
A
#
# COMPACT_ATOMS: atom_id res chain seq x y z
N MET A 1 9.59 9.20 16.23
CA MET A 1 8.82 9.52 15.01
C MET A 1 8.34 8.20 14.41
N LEU A 2 7.03 8.03 14.17
CA LEU A 2 6.47 6.79 13.63
C LEU A 2 6.55 6.81 12.10
N ASN A 3 7.68 6.38 11.56
CA ASN A 3 7.92 6.33 10.10
C ASN A 3 7.32 5.08 9.44
N SER A 4 6.50 4.32 10.15
CA SER A 4 5.91 3.08 9.64
C SER A 4 4.40 3.04 9.83
N ILE A 5 3.74 2.23 9.01
CA ILE A 5 2.40 1.71 9.30
C ILE A 5 2.62 0.41 10.07
N GLY A 6 2.04 0.31 11.27
CA GLY A 6 2.35 -0.78 12.20
C GLY A 6 1.86 -2.16 11.77
N LEU A 7 2.31 -3.18 12.50
CA LEU A 7 1.79 -4.55 12.41
C LEU A 7 0.25 -4.53 12.42
N ARG A 8 -0.37 -5.14 11.39
CA ARG A 8 -1.83 -5.30 11.31
C ARG A 8 -2.67 -4.01 11.40
N ALA A 9 -2.10 -2.84 11.08
CA ALA A 9 -2.77 -1.54 11.26
C ALA A 9 -4.18 -1.46 10.64
N PHE A 10 -4.40 -2.08 9.47
CA PHE A 10 -5.68 -2.14 8.77
C PHE A 10 -6.16 -3.59 8.56
N TYR A 11 -5.77 -4.51 9.44
CA TYR A 11 -6.11 -5.93 9.32
C TYR A 11 -7.63 -6.16 9.21
N LYS A 12 -8.04 -6.90 8.16
CA LYS A 12 -9.43 -7.22 7.82
C LYS A 12 -10.34 -6.00 7.63
N SER A 13 -9.80 -4.84 7.26
CA SER A 13 -10.65 -3.68 7.01
C SER A 13 -11.59 -3.95 5.84
N SER A 14 -12.90 -3.99 6.13
CA SER A 14 -13.94 -4.27 5.16
C SER A 14 -14.52 -3.02 4.49
N SER A 15 -14.08 -1.83 4.90
CA SER A 15 -14.53 -0.55 4.35
C SER A 15 -13.42 0.21 3.62
N LEU A 16 -12.15 -0.18 3.79
CA LEU A 16 -11.03 0.49 3.18
C LEU A 16 -10.96 0.14 1.69
N ASP A 17 -11.31 1.08 0.83
CA ASP A 17 -11.29 0.92 -0.63
C ASP A 17 -10.15 1.68 -1.33
N TYR A 18 -9.58 2.69 -0.66
CA TYR A 18 -8.46 3.49 -1.14
C TYR A 18 -7.46 3.82 -0.03
N VAL A 19 -6.17 3.88 -0.37
CA VAL A 19 -5.09 4.28 0.53
C VAL A 19 -4.20 5.32 -0.15
N ASP A 20 -4.01 6.48 0.48
CA ASP A 20 -3.08 7.51 0.02
C ASP A 20 -1.93 7.68 1.03
N LEU A 21 -0.72 7.30 0.63
CA LEU A 21 0.50 7.47 1.41
C LEU A 21 1.41 8.57 0.84
N LEU A 22 1.00 9.26 -0.23
CA LEU A 22 1.82 10.16 -1.01
C LEU A 22 2.42 11.30 -0.18
N HIS A 23 1.59 11.88 0.69
CA HIS A 23 1.96 13.02 1.53
C HIS A 23 2.53 12.59 2.89
N THR A 24 2.87 11.31 3.04
CA THR A 24 3.37 10.76 4.29
C THR A 24 4.87 10.51 4.23
N LYS A 25 5.55 10.66 5.37
CA LYS A 25 6.97 10.27 5.52
C LYS A 25 7.12 8.78 5.86
N LYS A 26 6.19 7.93 5.41
CA LYS A 26 6.19 6.50 5.75
C LYS A 26 7.19 5.77 4.89
N GLN A 27 8.16 5.15 5.54
CA GLN A 27 9.24 4.38 4.92
C GLN A 27 8.98 2.87 4.97
N GLU A 28 8.07 2.43 5.85
CA GLU A 28 7.82 1.00 6.08
C GLU A 28 6.34 0.68 6.24
N LEU A 29 5.90 -0.42 5.63
CA LEU A 29 4.64 -1.10 5.93
C LEU A 29 4.92 -2.35 6.77
N GLY A 30 4.40 -2.40 7.99
CA GLY A 30 4.58 -3.53 8.90
C GLY A 30 3.92 -4.82 8.40
N LYS A 31 4.32 -5.95 9.00
CA LYS A 31 3.74 -7.27 8.70
C LYS A 31 2.20 -7.22 8.73
N GLU A 32 1.57 -7.81 7.72
CA GLU A 32 0.11 -7.90 7.61
C GLU A 32 -0.63 -6.56 7.70
N ALA A 33 0.02 -5.42 7.43
CA ALA A 33 -0.57 -4.08 7.64
C ALA A 33 -1.91 -3.87 6.92
N PHE A 34 -2.10 -4.44 5.71
CA PHE A 34 -3.35 -4.40 4.94
C PHE A 34 -3.91 -5.81 4.69
N HIS A 35 -3.58 -6.79 5.55
CA HIS A 35 -4.01 -8.17 5.33
C HIS A 35 -5.54 -8.27 5.37
N ASN A 36 -6.12 -8.90 4.34
CA ASN A 36 -7.55 -9.13 4.15
C ASN A 36 -8.38 -7.83 4.08
N CYS A 37 -7.81 -6.75 3.54
CA CYS A 37 -8.58 -5.60 3.09
C CYS A 37 -9.29 -5.96 1.77
N SER A 38 -10.42 -6.67 1.87
CA SER A 38 -11.12 -7.23 0.70
C SER A 38 -11.70 -6.17 -0.23
N GLU A 39 -11.96 -4.97 0.29
CA GLU A 39 -12.51 -3.85 -0.48
C GLU A 39 -11.43 -2.92 -1.06
N LEU A 40 -10.16 -3.09 -0.70
CA LEU A 40 -9.08 -2.21 -1.15
C LEU A 40 -8.89 -2.38 -2.66
N LYS A 41 -9.21 -1.32 -3.42
CA LYS A 41 -9.16 -1.31 -4.88
C LYS A 41 -7.90 -0.67 -5.41
N SER A 42 -7.47 0.43 -4.79
CA SER A 42 -6.35 1.23 -5.27
C SER A 42 -5.53 1.78 -4.11
N MET A 43 -4.26 2.06 -4.37
CA MET A 43 -3.45 2.82 -3.44
C MET A 43 -2.39 3.67 -4.14
N THR A 44 -1.97 4.73 -3.49
CA THR A 44 -0.81 5.54 -3.88
C THR A 44 0.27 5.38 -2.83
N ILE A 45 1.47 5.00 -3.26
CA ILE A 45 2.64 4.87 -2.39
C ILE A 45 3.70 5.92 -2.76
N PRO A 46 4.40 6.50 -1.77
CA PRO A 46 5.49 7.42 -2.04
C PRO A 46 6.75 6.66 -2.47
N ASP A 47 7.60 7.29 -3.29
CA ASP A 47 8.91 6.76 -3.68
C ASP A 47 9.84 6.52 -2.48
N SER A 48 9.53 7.16 -1.34
CA SER A 48 10.26 6.99 -0.09
C SER A 48 9.93 5.69 0.65
N LEU A 49 8.96 4.89 0.19
CA LEU A 49 8.61 3.61 0.79
C LEU A 49 9.71 2.58 0.48
N GLN A 50 10.48 2.21 1.50
CA GLN A 50 11.67 1.35 1.35
C GLN A 50 11.40 -0.10 1.74
N THR A 51 10.47 -0.35 2.67
CA THR A 51 10.31 -1.67 3.29
C THR A 51 8.85 -2.11 3.32
N LEU A 52 8.61 -3.35 2.86
CA LEU A 52 7.35 -4.05 2.99
C LEU A 52 7.53 -5.26 3.90
N GLY A 53 6.73 -5.31 4.95
CA GLY A 53 6.64 -6.45 5.85
C GLY A 53 6.03 -7.67 5.18
N LEU A 54 6.07 -8.79 5.88
CA LEU A 54 5.53 -10.05 5.39
C LEU A 54 4.00 -9.95 5.20
N GLN A 55 3.49 -10.40 4.05
CA GLN A 55 2.05 -10.56 3.76
C GLN A 55 1.23 -9.26 3.91
N VAL A 56 1.82 -8.10 3.62
CA VAL A 56 1.19 -6.77 3.75
C VAL A 56 -0.15 -6.68 3.04
N PHE A 57 -0.23 -7.13 1.78
CA PHE A 57 -1.46 -7.08 0.96
C PHE A 57 -2.13 -8.45 0.76
N ARG A 58 -1.84 -9.42 1.63
CA ARG A 58 -2.40 -10.77 1.49
C ARG A 58 -3.93 -10.71 1.61
N LYS A 59 -4.65 -11.39 0.72
CA LYS A 59 -6.13 -11.39 0.68
C LYS A 59 -6.77 -10.02 0.37
N CYS A 60 -6.02 -9.08 -0.21
CA CYS A 60 -6.58 -7.89 -0.85
C CYS A 60 -7.07 -8.24 -2.26
N PHE A 61 -8.19 -8.94 -2.37
CA PHE A 61 -8.62 -9.54 -3.65
C PHE A 61 -9.00 -8.52 -4.74
N LYS A 62 -9.28 -7.27 -4.36
CA LYS A 62 -9.63 -6.19 -5.29
C LYS A 62 -8.46 -5.25 -5.61
N LEU A 63 -7.30 -5.44 -4.97
CA LEU A 63 -6.11 -4.62 -5.21
C LEU A 63 -5.29 -5.28 -6.32
N PHE A 64 -5.42 -4.74 -7.53
CA PHE A 64 -4.63 -5.19 -8.67
C PHE A 64 -3.31 -4.39 -8.75
N PRO A 65 -2.21 -4.99 -9.24
CA PRO A 65 -0.95 -4.27 -9.46
C PRO A 65 -1.10 -2.99 -10.30
N SER A 66 -2.06 -2.95 -11.23
CA SER A 66 -2.38 -1.79 -12.05
C SER A 66 -2.99 -0.61 -11.28
N ASN A 67 -3.48 -0.86 -10.07
CA ASN A 67 -4.16 0.13 -9.23
C ASN A 67 -3.24 0.68 -8.13
N ILE A 68 -1.96 0.33 -8.18
CA ILE A 68 -0.93 0.85 -7.28
C ILE A 68 -0.17 1.92 -8.04
N ASP A 69 -0.38 3.18 -7.65
CA ASP A 69 0.36 4.31 -8.20
C ASP A 69 1.61 4.57 -7.35
N VAL A 70 2.76 4.57 -8.03
CA VAL A 70 4.08 4.90 -7.46
C VAL A 70 4.49 6.19 -8.12
N SER A 71 3.85 7.28 -7.73
CA SER A 71 4.17 8.59 -8.25
C SER A 71 4.03 9.62 -7.16
N GLY A 72 5.19 10.03 -6.65
CA GLY A 72 5.41 11.32 -6.04
C GLY A 72 4.86 12.44 -6.92
N THR A 73 3.58 12.81 -6.73
CA THR A 73 2.82 13.88 -7.39
C THR A 73 2.29 13.55 -8.79
N ALA A 74 0.96 13.40 -8.84
CA ALA A 74 0.06 13.47 -9.98
C ALA A 74 0.69 13.62 -11.38
N ALA A 75 0.31 12.68 -12.24
CA ALA A 75 0.60 12.55 -13.68
C ALA A 75 1.88 11.78 -14.00
N VAL A 76 1.76 10.96 -15.05
CA VAL A 76 2.78 10.10 -15.67
C VAL A 76 3.41 9.06 -14.73
N VAL A 77 2.93 7.82 -14.84
CA VAL A 77 3.64 6.75 -15.55
C VAL A 77 2.92 5.42 -15.31
N ALA A 78 2.41 4.82 -16.39
CA ALA A 78 2.11 3.40 -16.40
C ALA A 78 3.43 2.64 -16.26
N HIS A 79 3.77 2.08 -15.09
CA HIS A 79 4.91 1.16 -15.02
C HIS A 79 4.61 -0.22 -14.42
N PRO A 80 4.74 -1.27 -15.26
CA PRO A 80 4.69 -2.66 -14.83
C PRO A 80 6.03 -2.95 -14.16
N ARG A 81 6.05 -3.24 -12.85
CA ARG A 81 7.11 -3.99 -12.14
C ARG A 81 6.96 -3.80 -10.62
N LEU A 82 5.97 -4.46 -10.04
CA LEU A 82 6.16 -5.05 -8.72
C LEU A 82 6.93 -6.36 -8.95
N LYS A 83 8.25 -6.25 -9.16
CA LYS A 83 9.11 -7.41 -9.38
C LYS A 83 9.28 -8.18 -8.07
N GLN A 84 8.84 -9.44 -8.16
CA GLN A 84 9.15 -10.61 -7.32
C GLN A 84 8.42 -10.71 -5.99
#